data_AF-A0A927KYK4-F1
#
_entry.id   AF-A0A927KYK4-F1
#
_cell.length_a   1.000
_cell.length_b   1.000
_cell.length_c   1.000
_cell.angle_alpha   90.00
_cell.angle_beta   90.00
_cell.angle_gamma   90.00
#
_symmetry.space_group_name_H-M   'P 1'
#
loop_
_entity.id
_entity.type
_entity.pdbx_description
1 polymer ?
#
loop_
_entity_poly.entity_id
_entity_poly.type
_entity_poly.pdbx_seq_one_letter_code
_entity_poly.pdbx_strand_id
1 'polypeptide(L)'
;MHQVSRDRAGERRRPPVRGGTDGPRPEGTVVGSSSGGVLALQLAVARPDLVSSFVLLDPVYEAALVPSPPAAAAIGRAILRWALRRNPQGAVRRYYRWATGYADGGNQFDAYPEEWQWAALTIVDAVGRKP
;
A
#
# COMPACT_ATOMS: atom_id res chain seq x y z
N MET A 1 -40.16 47.16 -27.65
CA MET A 1 -40.22 45.77 -27.14
C MET A 1 -38.90 45.11 -27.45
N HIS A 2 -38.12 44.83 -26.40
CA HIS A 2 -36.85 44.08 -26.32
C HIS A 2 -35.63 44.40 -27.21
N GLN A 3 -34.69 45.07 -26.56
CA GLN A 3 -33.23 44.98 -26.64
C GLN A 3 -32.72 43.56 -26.30
N VAL A 4 -31.75 43.01 -27.07
CA VAL A 4 -30.57 42.30 -26.53
C VAL A 4 -29.38 42.48 -27.49
N SER A 5 -28.46 43.34 -27.06
CA SER A 5 -27.02 43.26 -27.37
C SER A 5 -26.36 42.34 -26.34
N ARG A 6 -25.28 41.63 -26.73
CA ARG A 6 -24.09 41.18 -25.95
C ARG A 6 -23.49 39.95 -26.63
N ASP A 7 -22.32 40.06 -27.23
CA ASP A 7 -20.98 40.09 -26.62
C ASP A 7 -20.36 38.70 -26.46
N ARG A 8 -19.08 38.66 -26.83
CA ARG A 8 -18.12 37.56 -26.77
C ARG A 8 -18.09 36.89 -25.39
N ALA A 9 -18.06 35.55 -25.37
CA ALA A 9 -17.40 34.73 -24.35
C ALA A 9 -17.47 33.27 -24.81
N GLY A 10 -16.43 32.47 -24.86
CA GLY A 10 -15.05 32.61 -24.44
C GLY A 10 -14.43 31.23 -24.66
N GLU A 11 -13.28 31.17 -25.32
CA GLU A 11 -12.43 29.99 -25.36
C GLU A 11 -12.31 29.44 -23.93
N ARG A 12 -12.81 28.22 -23.67
CA ARG A 12 -12.33 27.48 -22.50
C ARG A 12 -10.92 27.02 -22.82
N ARG A 13 -9.98 27.98 -22.77
CA ARG A 13 -8.56 27.70 -22.66
C ARG A 13 -8.42 26.78 -21.46
N ARG A 14 -7.98 25.53 -21.70
CA ARG A 14 -7.42 24.72 -20.62
C ARG A 14 -6.42 25.60 -19.89
N PRO A 15 -6.48 25.72 -18.56
CA PRO A 15 -5.48 26.48 -17.85
C PRO A 15 -4.12 25.89 -18.25
N PRO A 16 -3.11 26.74 -18.53
CA PRO A 16 -1.77 26.23 -18.75
C PRO A 16 -1.42 25.39 -17.52
N VAL A 17 -1.10 24.12 -17.74
CA VAL A 17 -0.37 23.34 -16.75
C VAL A 17 0.83 24.21 -16.42
N ARG A 18 0.89 24.77 -15.21
CA ARG A 18 2.03 25.54 -14.76
C ARG A 18 3.23 24.60 -14.73
N GLY A 19 3.89 24.46 -15.88
CA GLY A 19 5.26 24.01 -15.98
C GLY A 19 6.11 25.13 -15.39
N GLY A 20 6.61 24.90 -14.19
CA GLY A 20 7.40 25.88 -13.48
C GLY A 20 7.74 25.37 -12.09
N THR A 21 8.75 24.52 -12.01
CA THR A 21 9.62 24.46 -10.84
C THR A 21 11.04 24.36 -11.37
N ASP A 22 11.72 25.51 -11.53
CA ASP A 22 13.19 25.60 -11.65
C ASP A 22 13.88 25.32 -10.29
N GLY A 23 13.24 24.49 -9.47
CA GLY A 23 13.80 23.92 -8.25
C GLY A 23 14.14 22.44 -8.52
N PRO A 24 14.98 21.81 -7.67
CA PRO A 24 15.27 20.40 -7.81
C PRO A 24 13.96 19.63 -7.87
N ARG A 25 13.75 18.86 -8.95
CA ARG A 25 12.63 17.93 -9.00
C ARG A 25 12.80 16.95 -7.83
N PRO A 26 11.72 16.54 -7.16
CA PRO A 26 11.82 15.41 -6.23
C PRO A 26 12.52 14.25 -6.96
N GLU A 27 13.39 13.53 -6.28
CA GLU A 27 14.11 12.39 -6.90
C GLU A 27 13.72 11.04 -6.28
N GLY A 28 12.79 11.05 -5.31
CA GLY A 28 12.39 9.85 -4.60
C GLY A 28 11.44 8.97 -5.42
N THR A 29 11.89 7.76 -5.75
CA THR A 29 10.99 6.66 -6.16
C THR A 29 10.60 5.84 -4.94
N VAL A 30 9.30 5.69 -4.70
CA VAL A 30 8.78 4.87 -3.60
C VAL A 30 8.14 3.60 -4.16
N VAL A 31 8.57 2.44 -3.69
CA VAL A 31 8.01 1.14 -4.09
C VAL A 31 7.25 0.56 -2.91
N GLY A 32 5.97 0.24 -3.11
CA GLY A 32 5.10 -0.31 -2.08
C GLY A 32 4.39 -1.57 -2.57
N SER A 33 4.40 -2.63 -1.76
CA SER A 33 3.63 -3.85 -2.00
C SER A 33 2.54 -4.05 -0.94
N SER A 34 1.39 -4.60 -1.33
CA SER A 34 0.28 -4.88 -0.43
C SER A 34 -0.15 -3.62 0.34
N SER A 35 -0.20 -3.64 1.67
CA SER A 35 -0.48 -2.46 2.49
C SER A 35 0.57 -1.36 2.34
N GLY A 36 1.82 -1.72 2.04
CA GLY A 36 2.89 -0.78 1.71
C GLY A 36 2.61 0.02 0.44
N GLY A 37 1.83 -0.51 -0.50
CA GLY A 37 1.37 0.22 -1.69
C GLY A 37 0.41 1.37 -1.34
N VAL A 38 -0.49 1.15 -0.37
CA VAL A 38 -1.39 2.19 0.14
C VAL A 38 -0.60 3.31 0.84
N LEU A 39 0.41 2.94 1.63
CA LEU A 39 1.30 3.90 2.29
C LEU A 39 2.16 4.68 1.29
N ALA A 40 2.70 4.02 0.26
CA ALA A 40 3.46 4.66 -0.80
C ALA A 40 2.62 5.70 -1.55
N LEU A 41 1.36 5.36 -1.85
CA LEU A 41 0.42 6.30 -2.47
C LEU A 41 0.09 7.48 -1.55
N GLN A 42 -0.18 7.22 -0.26
CA GLN A 42 -0.42 8.29 0.71
C GLN A 42 0.78 9.25 0.82
N LEU A 43 1.99 8.71 0.85
CA LEU A 43 3.22 9.52 0.87
C LEU A 43 3.36 10.36 -0.40
N ALA A 44 3.10 9.79 -1.58
CA ALA A 44 3.18 10.52 -2.84
C ALA A 44 2.16 11.67 -2.92
N VAL A 45 0.95 11.48 -2.38
CA VAL A 45 -0.10 12.50 -2.33
C VAL A 45 0.21 13.58 -1.28
N ALA A 46 0.69 13.18 -0.10
CA ALA A 46 0.93 14.10 1.02
C ALA A 46 2.23 14.89 0.86
N ARG A 47 3.26 14.30 0.24
CA ARG A 47 4.59 14.89 0.04
C ARG A 47 5.04 14.78 -1.43
N PRO A 48 4.31 15.42 -2.36
CA PRO A 48 4.68 15.45 -3.76
C PRO A 48 6.01 16.18 -4.00
N ASP A 49 6.48 16.96 -3.03
CA ASP A 49 7.80 17.58 -3.00
C ASP A 49 8.95 16.59 -2.77
N LEU A 50 8.67 15.39 -2.27
CA LEU A 50 9.66 14.35 -1.99
C LEU A 50 9.59 13.15 -2.94
N VAL A 51 8.46 12.93 -3.61
CA VAL A 51 8.20 11.74 -4.41
C VAL A 51 7.96 12.13 -5.87
N SER A 52 8.88 11.75 -6.76
CA SER A 52 8.71 11.94 -8.22
C SER A 52 7.88 10.85 -8.86
N SER A 53 7.93 9.66 -8.28
CA SER A 53 7.41 8.44 -8.87
C SER A 53 7.11 7.43 -7.77
N PHE A 54 6.09 6.61 -8.00
CA PHE A 54 5.78 5.49 -7.11
C PHE A 54 5.40 4.26 -7.92
N VAL A 55 5.74 3.09 -7.40
CA VAL A 55 5.41 1.78 -7.98
C VAL A 55 4.57 1.01 -6.97
N LEU A 56 3.43 0.52 -7.44
CA LEU A 56 2.46 -0.20 -6.63
C LEU A 56 2.45 -1.66 -7.07
N LEU A 57 2.75 -2.55 -6.13
CA LEU A 57 2.77 -3.99 -6.36
C LEU A 57 1.64 -4.64 -5.56
N ASP A 58 0.53 -4.92 -6.24
CA ASP A 58 -0.68 -5.51 -5.64
C ASP A 58 -1.16 -4.74 -4.38
N PRO A 59 -1.49 -3.43 -4.51
CA PRO A 59 -1.94 -2.63 -3.38
C PRO A 59 -3.33 -3.06 -2.88
N VAL A 60 -3.47 -3.27 -1.57
CA VAL A 60 -4.72 -3.76 -0.93
C VAL A 60 -5.72 -2.63 -0.66
N TYR A 61 -6.11 -1.88 -1.69
CA TYR A 61 -7.00 -0.71 -1.56
C TYR A 61 -8.34 -1.05 -0.91
N GLU A 62 -8.96 -2.14 -1.34
CA GLU A 62 -10.29 -2.57 -0.89
C GLU A 62 -10.26 -2.98 0.59
N ALA A 63 -9.18 -3.64 1.03
CA ALA A 63 -9.01 -4.03 2.43
C ALA A 63 -8.80 -2.81 3.34
N ALA A 64 -8.22 -1.72 2.82
CA ALA A 64 -8.06 -0.47 3.56
C ALA A 64 -9.37 0.35 3.63
N LEU A 65 -10.23 0.22 2.62
CA LEU A 65 -11.49 0.98 2.52
C LEU A 65 -12.67 0.26 3.19
N VAL A 66 -12.66 -1.08 3.19
CA VAL A 66 -13.73 -1.90 3.77
C VAL A 66 -13.11 -3.02 4.61
N PRO A 67 -12.72 -2.74 5.86
CA PRO A 67 -12.15 -3.76 6.72
C PRO A 67 -13.21 -4.82 7.04
N SER A 68 -12.97 -6.06 6.63
CA SER A 68 -13.87 -7.16 6.99
C SER A 68 -13.61 -7.60 8.45
N PRO A 69 -14.66 -7.85 9.26
CA PRO A 69 -14.49 -8.35 10.62
C PRO A 69 -13.64 -9.64 10.72
N PRO A 70 -13.74 -10.61 9.78
CA PRO A 70 -12.85 -11.77 9.76
C PRO A 70 -11.38 -11.41 9.55
N ALA A 71 -11.07 -10.45 8.67
CA ALA A 71 -9.70 -9.99 8.43
C ALA A 71 -9.13 -9.27 9.68
N ALA A 72 -9.90 -8.38 10.29
CA ALA A 72 -9.51 -7.71 11.53
C ALA A 72 -9.22 -8.72 12.66
N ALA A 73 -10.06 -9.74 12.82
CA ALA A 73 -9.85 -10.80 13.80
C ALA A 73 -8.62 -11.68 13.50
N ALA A 74 -8.29 -11.92 12.22
CA ALA A 74 -7.10 -12.66 11.84
C ALA A 74 -5.82 -11.86 12.18
N ILE A 75 -5.77 -10.58 11.81
CA ILE A 75 -4.67 -9.66 12.11
C ILE A 75 -4.51 -9.51 13.63
N GLY A 76 -5.59 -9.24 14.36
CA GLY A 76 -5.56 -9.09 15.81
C GLY A 76 -5.05 -10.34 16.54
N ARG A 77 -5.45 -11.54 16.09
CA ARG A 77 -4.94 -12.81 16.64
C ARG A 77 -3.46 -13.04 16.34
N ALA A 78 -2.95 -12.57 15.20
CA ALA A 78 -1.54 -12.64 14.87
C ALA A 78 -0.72 -11.71 15.78
N ILE A 79 -1.15 -10.45 15.92
CA ILE A 79 -0.52 -9.45 16.83
C ILE A 79 -0.53 -9.95 18.27
N LEU A 80 -1.67 -10.44 18.76
CA LEU A 80 -1.79 -10.94 20.14
C LEU A 80 -0.86 -12.13 20.40
N ARG A 81 -0.72 -13.05 19.44
CA ARG A 81 0.20 -14.19 19.60
C ARG A 81 1.66 -13.79 19.51
N TRP A 82 1.99 -12.84 18.65
CA TRP A 82 3.32 -12.23 18.64
C TRP A 82 3.64 -11.64 20.03
N ALA A 83 2.75 -10.81 20.57
CA ALA A 83 2.93 -10.13 21.85
C ALA A 83 2.99 -11.10 23.05
N LEU A 84 2.11 -12.10 23.11
CA LEU A 84 2.01 -13.00 24.26
C LEU A 84 3.01 -14.15 24.27
N ARG A 85 3.40 -14.69 23.11
CA ARG A 85 4.20 -15.93 23.04
C ARG A 85 5.67 -15.70 22.69
N ARG A 86 6.07 -14.45 22.38
CA ARG A 86 7.42 -14.11 21.88
C ARG A 86 7.89 -15.06 20.76
N ASN A 87 6.96 -15.56 19.95
CA ASN A 87 7.23 -16.47 18.84
C ASN A 87 6.88 -15.76 17.53
N PRO A 88 7.76 -14.87 17.05
CA PRO A 88 7.48 -14.05 15.88
C PRO A 88 7.35 -14.90 14.61
N GLN A 89 8.22 -15.90 14.43
CA GLN A 89 8.15 -16.82 13.30
C GLN A 89 6.83 -17.62 13.28
N GLY A 90 6.38 -18.11 14.43
CA GLY A 90 5.10 -18.82 14.53
C GLY A 90 3.88 -17.93 14.27
N ALA A 91 3.96 -16.63 14.62
CA ALA A 91 2.91 -15.66 14.29
C ALA A 91 2.88 -15.37 12.80
N VAL A 92 4.04 -15.13 12.18
CA VAL A 92 4.20 -14.91 10.73
C VAL A 92 3.70 -16.12 9.94
N ARG A 93 4.11 -17.33 10.30
CA ARG A 93 3.65 -18.57 9.65
C ARG A 93 2.13 -18.69 9.63
N ARG A 94 1.47 -18.38 10.77
CA ARG A 94 0.00 -18.49 10.82
C ARG A 94 -0.69 -17.40 10.03
N TYR A 95 -0.13 -16.19 10.01
CA TYR A 95 -0.64 -15.12 9.18
C TYR A 95 -0.57 -15.49 7.69
N TYR A 96 0.58 -15.94 7.19
CA TYR A 96 0.73 -16.33 5.78
C TYR A 96 -0.21 -17.47 5.38
N ARG A 97 -0.31 -18.54 6.19
CA ARG A 97 -1.26 -19.63 5.92
C ARG A 97 -2.71 -19.18 5.84
N TRP A 98 -3.10 -18.20 6.65
CA TRP A 98 -4.44 -17.63 6.57
C TRP A 98 -4.59 -16.74 5.32
N ALA A 99 -3.61 -15.87 5.07
CA ALA A 99 -3.65 -14.91 3.96
C ALA A 99 -3.65 -15.60 2.59
N THR A 100 -3.00 -16.75 2.48
CA THR A 100 -2.94 -17.56 1.26
C THR A 100 -3.86 -18.78 1.32
N GLY A 101 -4.83 -18.80 2.24
CA GLY A 101 -5.73 -19.94 2.42
C GLY A 101 -6.74 -20.06 1.29
N TYR A 102 -7.05 -21.29 0.87
CA TYR A 102 -8.10 -21.56 -0.12
C TYR A 102 -9.45 -21.80 0.57
N ALA A 103 -10.54 -21.56 -0.15
CA ALA A 103 -11.90 -21.73 0.38
C ALA A 103 -12.24 -23.20 0.68
N ASP A 104 -11.63 -24.13 -0.05
CA ASP A 104 -11.76 -25.59 0.09
C ASP A 104 -10.75 -26.18 1.09
N GLY A 105 -9.85 -25.35 1.64
CA GLY A 105 -8.85 -25.74 2.63
C GLY A 105 -7.43 -25.76 2.07
N GLY A 106 -6.45 -25.93 2.97
CA GLY A 106 -5.05 -25.75 2.61
C GLY A 106 -4.68 -24.27 2.40
N ASN A 107 -3.48 -24.03 1.87
CA ASN A 107 -2.96 -22.69 1.65
C ASN A 107 -1.77 -22.71 0.66
N GLN A 108 -1.52 -21.61 -0.05
CA GLN A 108 -0.41 -21.52 -0.99
C GLN A 108 0.97 -21.38 -0.32
N PHE A 109 1.04 -20.85 0.90
CA PHE A 109 2.31 -20.69 1.61
C PHE A 109 3.05 -22.00 1.81
N ASP A 110 2.35 -23.09 2.13
CA ASP A 110 2.96 -24.41 2.30
C ASP A 110 3.45 -25.02 0.95
N ALA A 111 2.99 -24.49 -0.19
CA ALA A 111 3.42 -24.91 -1.53
C ALA A 111 4.57 -24.05 -2.09
N TYR A 112 4.96 -22.97 -1.41
CA TYR A 112 6.11 -22.16 -1.82
C TYR A 112 7.42 -22.97 -1.69
N PRO A 113 8.43 -22.66 -2.51
CA PRO A 113 9.79 -23.12 -2.28
C PRO A 113 10.25 -22.82 -0.84
N GLU A 114 11.02 -23.73 -0.23
CA GLU A 114 11.42 -23.62 1.18
C GLU A 114 12.15 -22.32 1.48
N GLU A 115 12.97 -21.84 0.54
CA GLU A 115 13.70 -20.58 0.64
C GLU A 115 12.76 -19.37 0.75
N TRP A 116 11.60 -19.40 0.10
CA TRP A 116 10.60 -18.33 0.18
C TRP A 116 9.83 -18.39 1.49
N GLN A 117 9.52 -19.61 1.96
CA GLN A 117 8.93 -19.79 3.29
C GLN A 117 9.88 -19.27 4.37
N TRP A 118 11.16 -19.58 4.26
CA TRP A 118 12.18 -19.12 5.21
C TRP A 118 12.37 -17.59 5.17
N ALA A 119 12.44 -16.99 3.98
CA ALA A 119 12.53 -15.54 3.82
C ALA A 119 11.33 -14.82 4.45
N ALA A 120 10.11 -15.34 4.26
CA ALA A 120 8.91 -14.81 4.89
C ALA A 120 8.99 -14.86 6.42
N LEU A 121 9.47 -15.98 6.99
CA LEU A 121 9.57 -16.17 8.44
C LEU A 121 10.64 -15.30 9.10
N THR A 122 11.70 -14.93 8.36
CA THR A 122 12.83 -14.14 8.89
C THR A 122 12.69 -12.63 8.65
N ILE A 123 11.65 -12.18 7.93
CA ILE A 123 11.41 -10.76 7.67
C ILE A 123 11.31 -9.92 8.96
N VAL A 124 10.78 -10.52 10.02
CA VAL A 124 10.69 -9.92 11.37
C VAL A 124 12.06 -9.66 12.00
N ASP A 125 13.05 -10.49 11.70
CA ASP A 125 14.42 -10.31 12.18
C ASP A 125 15.15 -9.22 11.39
N ALA A 126 14.81 -9.05 10.11
CA ALA A 126 15.33 -7.97 9.26
C ALA A 126 14.77 -6.59 9.64
N VAL A 127 13.49 -6.49 9.99
CA VAL A 127 12.84 -5.23 10.38
C VAL A 127 13.17 -4.81 11.82
N GLY A 128 13.47 -5.78 12.71
CA GLY A 128 13.81 -5.52 14.11
C GLY A 128 15.22 -4.95 14.33
N ARG A 129 16.11 -5.02 13.33
CA ARG A 129 17.42 -4.37 13.36
C ARG A 129 17.25 -2.91 12.96
N LYS A 130 17.10 -2.03 13.95
CA LYS A 130 17.44 -0.62 13.73
C LYS A 130 18.92 -0.56 13.34
N PRO A 131 19.30 0.24 12.32
CA PRO A 131 20.71 0.58 12.10
C PRO A 131 21.30 1.26 13.35
#